data_AF-A0A3C0U3S5-F1
#
_entry.id   AF-A0A3C0U3S5-F1
#
_cell.length_a   1.000
_cell.length_b   1.000
_cell.length_c   1.000
_cell.angle_alpha   90.00
_cell.angle_beta   90.00
_cell.angle_gamma   90.00
#
_symmetry.space_group_name_H-M   'P 1'
#
loop_
_entity.id
_entity.type
_entity.pdbx_description
1 polymer ?
#
loop_
_entity_poly.entity_id
_entity_poly.type
_entity_poly.pdbx_seq_one_letter_code
_entity_poly.pdbx_strand_id
1 'polypeptide(L)'
;MYLFNKCQYPGCKTFAISSVKDDGTLIESDKFCLRHNPNPEELAHNLREYINTHEKIVGLNADSLTLDDMNLSNKKFYGCNFQHAIFNNVHSNLIRARMCMFDFSTFTDCTFIKSNIQFSSFSGSKMVHTIFTGSDLIHNNFNGITAYQSSFDDSDLYNSRFIKSILMNTSLANCNLKKTAFYDSARDGVSFKLSNTREALFTQGKENFTFEDNNVGSSSRGE
;
A
#
# COMPACT_ATOMS: atom_id res chain seq x y z
N MET A 1 8.17 -12.71 -10.00
CA MET A 1 7.92 -12.74 -8.55
C MET A 1 9.26 -12.42 -7.93
N TYR A 2 9.36 -11.35 -7.15
CA TYR A 2 10.63 -10.90 -6.56
C TYR A 2 11.29 -11.99 -5.70
N LEU A 3 12.60 -11.89 -5.50
CA LEU A 3 13.38 -12.84 -4.71
C LEU A 3 13.50 -12.40 -3.24
N PHE A 4 13.23 -13.33 -2.32
CA PHE A 4 13.36 -13.11 -0.86
C PHE A 4 14.79 -13.40 -0.38
N ASN A 5 15.74 -12.56 -0.76
CA ASN A 5 17.11 -12.68 -0.26
C ASN A 5 17.26 -11.90 1.04
N LYS A 6 17.83 -12.54 2.07
CA LYS A 6 18.13 -11.85 3.33
C LYS A 6 19.28 -10.88 3.13
N CYS A 7 19.21 -9.72 3.79
CA CYS A 7 20.34 -8.83 3.89
C CYS A 7 21.55 -9.56 4.52
N GLN A 8 22.72 -9.44 3.89
CA GLN A 8 23.94 -10.11 4.33
C GLN A 8 24.64 -9.42 5.52
N TYR A 9 24.14 -8.27 5.98
CA TYR A 9 24.69 -7.59 7.14
C TYR A 9 24.43 -8.40 8.43
N PRO A 10 25.45 -8.71 9.24
CA PRO A 10 25.30 -9.54 10.43
C PRO A 10 24.20 -9.04 11.38
N GLY A 11 23.28 -9.93 11.75
CA GLY A 11 22.16 -9.61 12.66
C GLY A 11 20.98 -8.90 12.00
N CYS A 12 21.06 -8.54 10.71
CA CYS A 12 19.92 -7.98 9.99
C CYS A 12 18.84 -9.05 9.73
N LYS A 13 17.57 -8.67 9.92
CA LYS A 13 16.41 -9.53 9.68
C LYS A 13 15.56 -9.09 8.48
N THR A 14 15.97 -8.02 7.79
CA THR A 14 15.26 -7.50 6.63
C THR A 14 15.77 -8.14 5.33
N PHE A 15 15.05 -7.90 4.24
CA PHE A 15 15.42 -8.42 2.92
C PHE A 15 16.36 -7.46 2.19
N ALA A 16 17.23 -8.02 1.37
CA ALA A 16 18.02 -7.25 0.43
C ALA A 16 17.09 -6.65 -0.63
N ILE A 17 17.33 -5.39 -0.95
CA ILE A 17 16.53 -4.62 -1.92
C ILE A 17 17.13 -4.82 -3.33
N SER A 18 16.35 -4.56 -4.38
CA SER A 18 16.88 -4.56 -5.74
C SER A 18 17.87 -3.43 -5.96
N SER A 19 18.69 -3.53 -7.00
CA SER A 19 19.52 -2.44 -7.52
C SER A 19 19.40 -2.34 -9.04
N VAL A 20 19.91 -1.25 -9.62
CA VAL A 20 19.81 -0.96 -11.05
C VAL A 20 21.23 -0.78 -11.57
N LYS A 21 21.58 -1.48 -12.65
CA LYS A 21 22.86 -1.32 -13.33
C LYS A 21 22.90 -0.05 -14.17
N ASP A 22 24.10 0.36 -14.57
CA ASP A 22 24.32 1.50 -15.48
C ASP A 22 23.60 1.34 -16.83
N ASP A 23 23.37 0.10 -17.28
CA ASP A 23 22.62 -0.21 -18.50
C ASP A 23 21.08 -0.21 -18.32
N GLY A 24 20.59 0.15 -17.13
CA GLY A 24 19.17 0.17 -16.78
C GLY A 24 18.60 -1.19 -16.37
N THR A 25 19.41 -2.25 -16.34
CA THR A 25 18.94 -3.58 -15.95
C THR A 25 18.67 -3.64 -14.44
N LEU A 26 17.46 -4.10 -14.08
CA LEU A 26 17.09 -4.39 -12.70
C LEU A 26 17.80 -5.66 -12.21
N ILE A 27 18.48 -5.56 -11.07
CA ILE A 27 18.99 -6.68 -10.29
C ILE A 27 17.97 -6.96 -9.19
N GLU A 28 17.19 -8.03 -9.35
CA GLU A 28 16.10 -8.36 -8.40
C GLU A 28 16.60 -8.62 -6.97
N SER A 29 17.87 -9.02 -6.80
CA SER A 29 18.44 -9.27 -5.48
C SER A 29 19.88 -8.80 -5.34
N ASP A 30 20.06 -7.68 -4.64
CA ASP A 30 21.38 -7.26 -4.17
C ASP A 30 21.74 -7.99 -2.85
N LYS A 31 22.87 -7.65 -2.24
CA LYS A 31 23.38 -8.23 -1.00
C LYS A 31 22.79 -7.60 0.25
N PHE A 32 22.41 -6.33 0.18
CA PHE A 32 22.04 -5.55 1.34
C PHE A 32 20.63 -4.97 1.25
N CYS A 33 19.97 -4.81 2.39
CA CYS A 33 18.77 -3.99 2.47
C CYS A 33 19.13 -2.51 2.29
N LEU A 34 18.13 -1.67 2.08
CA LEU A 34 18.35 -0.24 1.87
C LEU A 34 19.26 0.38 2.96
N ARG A 35 18.98 0.10 4.24
CA ARG A 35 19.75 0.64 5.38
C ARG A 35 21.23 0.22 5.41
N HIS A 36 21.55 -0.99 4.96
CA HIS A 36 22.91 -1.53 5.00
C HIS A 36 23.63 -1.45 3.66
N ASN A 37 23.00 -0.90 2.63
CA ASN A 37 23.69 -0.63 1.39
C ASN A 37 24.80 0.41 1.66
N PRO A 38 26.01 0.28 1.06
CA PRO A 38 27.07 1.26 1.22
C PRO A 38 26.68 2.70 0.82
N ASN A 39 25.82 2.83 -0.20
CA ASN A 39 25.33 4.11 -0.73
C ASN A 39 23.79 4.11 -0.76
N PRO A 40 23.11 4.19 0.39
CA PRO A 40 21.66 4.00 0.48
C PRO A 40 20.87 5.08 -0.28
N GLU A 41 21.34 6.33 -0.27
CA GLU A 41 20.69 7.45 -0.95
C GLU A 41 20.76 7.32 -2.48
N GLU A 42 21.93 6.95 -3.00
CA GLU A 42 22.13 6.71 -4.42
C GLU A 42 21.27 5.54 -4.90
N LEU A 43 21.26 4.44 -4.14
CA LEU A 43 20.41 3.29 -4.44
C LEU A 43 18.92 3.67 -4.45
N ALA A 44 18.46 4.41 -3.44
CA ALA A 44 17.08 4.87 -3.37
C ALA A 44 16.73 5.77 -4.56
N HIS A 45 17.63 6.67 -4.94
CA HIS A 45 17.48 7.53 -6.11
C HIS A 45 17.35 6.70 -7.39
N ASN A 46 18.26 5.74 -7.61
CA ASN A 46 18.26 4.91 -8.81
C ASN A 46 17.00 4.03 -8.92
N LEU A 47 16.48 3.52 -7.80
CA LEU A 47 15.23 2.75 -7.78
C LEU A 47 14.01 3.64 -8.08
N ARG A 48 13.95 4.85 -7.53
CA ARG A 48 12.89 5.83 -7.87
C ARG A 48 12.94 6.20 -9.34
N GLU A 49 14.13 6.44 -9.89
CA GLU A 49 14.32 6.76 -11.30
C GLU A 49 13.93 5.59 -12.20
N TYR A 50 14.29 4.36 -11.82
CA TYR A 50 13.83 3.16 -12.51
C TYR A 50 12.31 3.05 -12.52
N ILE A 51 11.65 3.26 -11.37
CA ILE A 51 10.19 3.28 -11.28
C ILE A 51 9.63 4.37 -12.20
N ASN A 52 10.21 5.57 -12.23
CA ASN A 52 9.74 6.69 -13.05
C ASN A 52 9.86 6.42 -14.56
N THR A 53 10.97 5.86 -14.99
CA THR A 53 11.29 5.68 -16.42
C THR A 53 10.65 4.43 -17.03
N HIS A 54 10.24 3.45 -16.22
CA HIS A 54 9.67 2.20 -16.72
C HIS A 54 8.15 2.17 -16.58
N GLU A 55 7.46 1.82 -17.67
CA GLU A 55 6.01 1.59 -17.64
C GLU A 55 5.69 0.25 -16.98
N LYS A 56 6.45 -0.80 -17.30
CA LYS A 56 6.25 -2.16 -16.77
C LYS A 56 7.42 -2.56 -15.88
N ILE A 57 7.11 -2.92 -14.66
CA ILE A 57 8.07 -3.26 -13.60
C ILE A 57 7.70 -4.64 -13.07
N VAL A 58 8.65 -5.57 -13.08
CA VAL A 58 8.45 -6.97 -12.69
C VAL A 58 9.50 -7.34 -11.66
N GLY A 59 9.09 -7.96 -10.55
CA GLY A 59 10.05 -8.52 -9.59
C GLY A 59 10.84 -7.50 -8.77
N LEU A 60 10.54 -6.20 -8.87
CA LEU A 60 11.21 -5.17 -8.09
C LEU A 60 11.01 -5.40 -6.60
N ASN A 61 12.11 -5.50 -5.85
CA ASN A 61 12.09 -5.37 -4.41
C ASN A 61 12.49 -3.95 -4.03
N ALA A 62 11.55 -3.21 -3.46
CA ALA A 62 11.65 -1.84 -2.98
C ALA A 62 11.24 -1.73 -1.50
N ASP A 63 11.54 -2.77 -0.70
CA ASP A 63 11.27 -2.78 0.74
C ASP A 63 11.86 -1.54 1.43
N SER A 64 11.07 -0.90 2.29
CA SER A 64 11.45 0.30 3.04
C SER A 64 11.80 1.54 2.18
N LEU A 65 11.54 1.53 0.86
CA LEU A 65 11.80 2.67 -0.01
C LEU A 65 10.76 3.79 0.23
N THR A 66 11.23 5.04 0.29
CA THR A 66 10.35 6.22 0.28
C THR A 66 10.12 6.71 -1.15
N LEU A 67 8.84 6.93 -1.48
CA LEU A 67 8.30 7.38 -2.76
C LEU A 67 7.50 8.66 -2.51
N ASP A 68 8.15 9.80 -2.67
CA ASP A 68 7.54 11.12 -2.46
C ASP A 68 7.23 11.79 -3.81
N ASP A 69 6.05 12.42 -3.90
CA ASP A 69 5.64 13.28 -5.03
C ASP A 69 5.67 12.58 -6.41
N MET A 70 5.52 11.25 -6.44
CA MET A 70 5.62 10.48 -7.67
C MET A 70 4.28 10.37 -8.40
N ASN A 71 4.34 10.50 -9.73
CA ASN A 71 3.24 10.14 -10.61
C ASN A 71 3.42 8.71 -11.14
N LEU A 72 2.58 7.79 -10.66
CA LEU A 72 2.59 6.38 -11.06
C LEU A 72 1.47 6.05 -12.05
N SER A 73 0.92 7.04 -12.75
CA SER A 73 -0.18 6.82 -13.70
C SER A 73 0.24 5.87 -14.82
N ASN A 74 -0.67 4.98 -15.20
CA ASN A 74 -0.49 3.95 -16.24
C ASN A 74 0.62 2.91 -16.00
N LYS A 75 1.35 2.99 -14.89
CA LYS A 75 2.41 2.01 -14.59
C LYS A 75 1.83 0.64 -14.26
N LYS A 76 2.63 -0.40 -14.53
CA LYS A 76 2.26 -1.80 -14.38
C LYS A 76 3.27 -2.52 -13.50
N PHE A 77 2.87 -2.88 -12.29
CA PHE A 77 3.68 -3.63 -11.33
C PHE A 77 3.23 -5.10 -11.28
N TYR A 78 4.19 -6.01 -11.40
CA TYR A 78 3.94 -7.45 -11.39
C TYR A 78 4.87 -8.16 -10.42
N GLY A 79 4.32 -8.67 -9.32
CA GLY A 79 5.11 -9.40 -8.34
C GLY A 79 6.22 -8.55 -7.76
N CYS A 80 5.92 -7.30 -7.38
CA CYS A 80 6.86 -6.37 -6.75
C CYS A 80 6.65 -6.34 -5.22
N ASN A 81 7.73 -6.03 -4.50
CA ASN A 81 7.72 -5.84 -3.06
C ASN A 81 7.89 -4.37 -2.71
N PHE A 82 6.94 -3.84 -1.96
CA PHE A 82 6.89 -2.51 -1.36
C PHE A 82 6.56 -2.62 0.13
N GLN A 83 6.90 -3.75 0.77
CA GLN A 83 6.75 -3.89 2.21
C GLN A 83 7.50 -2.78 2.94
N HIS A 84 6.90 -2.24 4.00
CA HIS A 84 7.46 -1.14 4.79
C HIS A 84 7.77 0.16 4.01
N ALA A 85 7.38 0.26 2.74
CA ALA A 85 7.61 1.45 1.94
C ALA A 85 6.75 2.62 2.44
N ILE A 86 7.20 3.84 2.13
CA ILE A 86 6.49 5.08 2.48
C ILE A 86 6.09 5.75 1.17
N PHE A 87 4.80 6.03 1.00
CA PHE A 87 4.23 6.75 -0.13
C PHE A 87 3.66 8.05 0.39
N ASN A 88 4.24 9.20 0.02
CA ASN A 88 3.70 10.51 0.36
C ASN A 88 3.37 11.27 -0.91
N ASN A 89 2.16 11.82 -0.99
CA ASN A 89 1.71 12.62 -2.13
C ASN A 89 1.88 11.89 -3.48
N VAL A 90 1.66 10.57 -3.48
CA VAL A 90 1.76 9.76 -4.71
C VAL A 90 0.44 9.79 -5.44
N HIS A 91 0.49 10.10 -6.73
CA HIS A 91 -0.70 10.16 -7.57
C HIS A 91 -0.65 9.15 -8.69
N SER A 92 -1.75 8.44 -8.89
CA SER A 92 -1.88 7.51 -9.99
C SER A 92 -3.30 7.45 -10.51
N ASN A 93 -3.42 7.58 -11.83
CA ASN A 93 -4.57 7.16 -12.59
C ASN A 93 -4.22 5.87 -13.34
N LEU A 94 -5.09 4.87 -13.30
CA LEU A 94 -4.98 3.66 -14.13
C LEU A 94 -3.72 2.81 -13.85
N ILE A 95 -3.16 2.83 -12.64
CA ILE A 95 -2.10 1.88 -12.26
C ILE A 95 -2.64 0.45 -12.29
N ARG A 96 -1.80 -0.46 -12.76
CA ARG A 96 -2.05 -1.89 -12.66
C ARG A 96 -1.05 -2.52 -11.70
N ALA A 97 -1.53 -3.18 -10.67
CA ALA A 97 -0.68 -3.95 -9.76
C ALA A 97 -1.22 -5.37 -9.61
N ARG A 98 -0.37 -6.37 -9.84
CA ARG A 98 -0.73 -7.78 -9.70
C ARG A 98 0.28 -8.48 -8.81
N MET A 99 -0.21 -9.24 -7.83
CA MET A 99 0.64 -10.02 -6.91
C MET A 99 1.71 -9.17 -6.21
N CYS A 100 1.40 -7.90 -5.93
CA CYS A 100 2.33 -6.98 -5.27
C CYS A 100 2.12 -7.02 -3.75
N MET A 101 3.19 -6.77 -3.01
CA MET A 101 3.18 -6.76 -1.55
C MET A 101 3.44 -5.35 -1.06
N PHE A 102 2.47 -4.74 -0.40
CA PHE A 102 2.52 -3.42 0.23
C PHE A 102 2.38 -3.55 1.75
N ASP A 103 2.61 -4.74 2.32
CA ASP A 103 2.36 -4.97 3.75
C ASP A 103 3.20 -4.03 4.63
N PHE A 104 2.59 -3.51 5.68
CA PHE A 104 3.21 -2.59 6.64
C PHE A 104 3.72 -1.27 6.03
N SER A 105 3.31 -0.94 4.80
CA SER A 105 3.62 0.35 4.19
C SER A 105 2.77 1.47 4.79
N THR A 106 3.18 2.72 4.55
CA THR A 106 2.40 3.92 4.88
C THR A 106 2.05 4.68 3.61
N PHE A 107 0.79 5.07 3.47
CA PHE A 107 0.29 5.94 2.41
C PHE A 107 -0.29 7.21 3.04
N THR A 108 0.25 8.36 2.64
CA THR A 108 -0.21 9.68 3.10
C THR A 108 -0.53 10.53 1.88
N ASP A 109 -1.74 11.08 1.82
CA ASP A 109 -2.19 11.97 0.73
C ASP A 109 -2.04 11.35 -0.67
N CYS A 110 -2.36 10.06 -0.80
CA CYS A 110 -2.16 9.28 -2.02
C CYS A 110 -3.45 9.07 -2.82
N THR A 111 -3.36 9.01 -4.15
CA THR A 111 -4.49 8.71 -5.04
C THR A 111 -4.17 7.58 -6.02
N PHE A 112 -5.10 6.65 -6.17
CA PHE A 112 -5.03 5.47 -7.03
C PHE A 112 -6.37 5.33 -7.78
N ILE A 113 -6.71 6.33 -8.59
CA ILE A 113 -8.02 6.44 -9.25
C ILE A 113 -8.11 5.50 -10.45
N LYS A 114 -9.25 4.82 -10.60
CA LYS A 114 -9.51 3.88 -11.70
C LYS A 114 -8.43 2.80 -11.86
N SER A 115 -7.86 2.37 -10.74
CA SER A 115 -6.75 1.44 -10.72
C SER A 115 -7.22 0.00 -10.87
N ASN A 116 -6.33 -0.88 -11.33
CA ASN A 116 -6.57 -2.32 -11.36
C ASN A 116 -5.52 -3.02 -10.50
N ILE A 117 -5.87 -3.25 -9.24
CA ILE A 117 -5.00 -3.85 -8.23
C ILE A 117 -5.61 -5.20 -7.85
N GLN A 118 -4.95 -6.31 -8.17
CA GLN A 118 -5.52 -7.63 -7.91
C GLN A 118 -4.50 -8.58 -7.30
N PHE A 119 -4.98 -9.49 -6.46
CA PHE A 119 -4.17 -10.51 -5.79
C PHE A 119 -2.99 -9.92 -5.00
N SER A 120 -3.12 -8.68 -4.52
CA SER A 120 -2.07 -7.94 -3.84
C SER A 120 -2.37 -7.83 -2.36
N SER A 121 -1.35 -7.53 -1.56
CA SER A 121 -1.47 -7.44 -0.11
C SER A 121 -1.08 -6.05 0.37
N PHE A 122 -1.85 -5.53 1.31
CA PHE A 122 -1.69 -4.26 2.04
C PHE A 122 -1.80 -4.54 3.54
N SER A 123 -1.39 -5.72 3.99
CA SER A 123 -1.66 -6.19 5.34
C SER A 123 -0.94 -5.30 6.35
N GLY A 124 -1.65 -4.81 7.37
CA GLY A 124 -1.07 -3.97 8.41
C GLY A 124 -0.62 -2.58 7.94
N SER A 125 -0.94 -2.17 6.71
CA SER A 125 -0.56 -0.86 6.19
C SER A 125 -1.36 0.27 6.84
N LYS A 126 -0.79 1.48 6.83
CA LYS A 126 -1.44 2.71 7.26
C LYS A 126 -1.84 3.54 6.04
N MET A 127 -3.06 4.06 6.04
CA MET A 127 -3.62 4.87 4.97
C MET A 127 -4.25 6.12 5.57
N VAL A 128 -3.68 7.29 5.27
CA VAL A 128 -4.17 8.59 5.68
C VAL A 128 -4.46 9.39 4.42
N HIS A 129 -5.70 9.84 4.25
CA HIS A 129 -6.15 10.55 3.04
C HIS A 129 -5.86 9.78 1.73
N THR A 130 -6.05 8.46 1.75
CA THR A 130 -5.78 7.63 0.56
C THR A 130 -7.06 7.34 -0.21
N ILE A 131 -7.04 7.55 -1.53
CA ILE A 131 -8.23 7.46 -2.39
C ILE A 131 -8.04 6.40 -3.47
N PHE A 132 -8.94 5.42 -3.53
CA PHE A 132 -8.98 4.36 -4.54
C PHE A 132 -10.19 4.44 -5.48
N THR A 133 -10.84 5.60 -5.60
CA THR A 133 -12.15 5.71 -6.30
C THR A 133 -12.17 5.08 -7.70
N GLY A 134 -13.23 4.32 -7.98
CA GLY A 134 -13.48 3.73 -9.29
C GLY A 134 -12.57 2.55 -9.64
N SER A 135 -11.95 1.89 -8.67
CA SER A 135 -10.90 0.88 -8.91
C SER A 135 -11.40 -0.57 -8.85
N ASP A 136 -10.72 -1.45 -9.58
CA ASP A 136 -10.82 -2.90 -9.41
C ASP A 136 -9.82 -3.34 -8.34
N LEU A 137 -10.31 -3.58 -7.13
CA LEU A 137 -9.55 -4.00 -5.96
C LEU A 137 -9.88 -5.45 -5.58
N ILE A 138 -9.74 -6.37 -6.53
CA ILE A 138 -10.25 -7.73 -6.46
C ILE A 138 -9.23 -8.69 -5.83
N HIS A 139 -9.68 -9.58 -4.93
CA HIS A 139 -8.83 -10.57 -4.25
C HIS A 139 -7.65 -9.97 -3.47
N ASN A 140 -7.80 -8.75 -2.94
CA ASN A 140 -6.75 -8.08 -2.17
C ASN A 140 -6.85 -8.39 -0.68
N ASN A 141 -5.70 -8.36 -0.03
CA ASN A 141 -5.58 -8.51 1.42
C ASN A 141 -5.35 -7.14 2.08
N PHE A 142 -6.40 -6.57 2.67
CA PHE A 142 -6.38 -5.37 3.51
C PHE A 142 -6.51 -5.71 5.00
N ASN A 143 -6.10 -6.91 5.42
CA ASN A 143 -6.23 -7.32 6.82
C ASN A 143 -5.35 -6.45 7.72
N GLY A 144 -5.89 -6.02 8.86
CA GLY A 144 -5.16 -5.22 9.84
C GLY A 144 -4.78 -3.82 9.37
N ILE A 145 -5.29 -3.33 8.24
CA ILE A 145 -5.01 -1.94 7.84
C ILE A 145 -5.56 -0.96 8.87
N THR A 146 -4.94 0.22 8.93
CA THR A 146 -5.53 1.39 9.56
C THR A 146 -5.79 2.44 8.49
N ALA A 147 -7.06 2.74 8.20
CA ALA A 147 -7.45 3.76 7.23
C ALA A 147 -8.18 4.91 7.93
N TYR A 148 -7.68 6.12 7.73
CA TYR A 148 -8.23 7.36 8.27
C TYR A 148 -8.56 8.33 7.13
N GLN A 149 -9.78 8.86 7.12
CA GLN A 149 -10.24 9.84 6.12
C GLN A 149 -9.93 9.41 4.68
N SER A 150 -10.16 8.13 4.38
CA SER A 150 -9.80 7.50 3.11
C SER A 150 -11.06 7.08 2.32
N SER A 151 -10.92 6.76 1.03
CA SER A 151 -12.07 6.38 0.19
C SER A 151 -11.75 5.19 -0.71
N PHE A 152 -12.69 4.25 -0.76
CA PHE A 152 -12.76 3.13 -1.70
C PHE A 152 -13.99 3.25 -2.61
N ASP A 153 -14.58 4.44 -2.73
CA ASP A 153 -15.87 4.62 -3.39
C ASP A 153 -15.87 4.12 -4.84
N ASP A 154 -17.04 3.68 -5.33
CA ASP A 154 -17.26 3.24 -6.71
C ASP A 154 -16.35 2.08 -7.15
N SER A 155 -15.84 1.29 -6.21
CA SER A 155 -14.84 0.26 -6.48
C SER A 155 -15.38 -1.18 -6.40
N ASP A 156 -14.74 -2.10 -7.13
CA ASP A 156 -14.98 -3.53 -6.98
C ASP A 156 -14.01 -4.13 -5.96
N LEU A 157 -14.55 -4.63 -4.84
CA LEU A 157 -13.80 -5.26 -3.75
C LEU A 157 -14.07 -6.76 -3.67
N TYR A 158 -14.52 -7.39 -4.77
CA TYR A 158 -14.88 -8.81 -4.81
C TYR A 158 -13.81 -9.69 -4.17
N ASN A 159 -14.24 -10.46 -3.17
CA ASN A 159 -13.42 -11.41 -2.42
C ASN A 159 -12.12 -10.80 -1.82
N SER A 160 -12.12 -9.51 -1.53
CA SER A 160 -11.09 -8.84 -0.74
C SER A 160 -11.37 -8.94 0.76
N ARG A 161 -10.38 -8.66 1.60
CA ARG A 161 -10.50 -8.87 3.05
C ARG A 161 -9.97 -7.68 3.84
N PHE A 162 -10.78 -7.19 4.77
CA PHE A 162 -10.50 -6.15 5.76
C PHE A 162 -10.61 -6.73 7.18
N ILE A 163 -10.10 -7.95 7.38
CA ILE A 163 -10.22 -8.63 8.68
C ILE A 163 -9.32 -7.92 9.69
N LYS A 164 -9.85 -7.62 10.88
CA LYS A 164 -9.16 -6.86 11.94
C LYS A 164 -8.69 -5.47 11.50
N SER A 165 -9.27 -4.90 10.45
CA SER A 165 -8.94 -3.53 10.02
C SER A 165 -9.52 -2.50 10.99
N ILE A 166 -8.90 -1.33 11.03
CA ILE A 166 -9.40 -0.12 11.69
C ILE A 166 -9.75 0.87 10.58
N LEU A 167 -11.03 1.21 10.46
CA LEU A 167 -11.56 2.13 9.45
C LEU A 167 -12.22 3.31 10.15
N MET A 168 -11.68 4.51 9.93
CA MET A 168 -12.15 5.75 10.55
C MET A 168 -12.44 6.78 9.48
N ASN A 169 -13.65 7.35 9.50
CA ASN A 169 -14.09 8.34 8.51
C ASN A 169 -13.79 7.89 7.07
N THR A 170 -13.92 6.59 6.81
CA THR A 170 -13.53 5.96 5.55
C THR A 170 -14.78 5.60 4.75
N SER A 171 -14.84 5.99 3.48
CA SER A 171 -15.99 5.71 2.62
C SER A 171 -15.77 4.46 1.77
N LEU A 172 -16.77 3.58 1.75
CA LEU A 172 -16.90 2.43 0.85
C LEU A 172 -18.29 2.47 0.21
N ALA A 173 -18.66 3.63 -0.34
CA ALA A 173 -19.94 3.84 -0.99
C ALA A 173 -19.94 3.29 -2.42
N ASN A 174 -21.10 2.81 -2.87
CA ASN A 174 -21.32 2.28 -4.22
C ASN A 174 -20.30 1.19 -4.62
N CYS A 175 -19.91 0.35 -3.66
CA CYS A 175 -18.91 -0.71 -3.87
C CYS A 175 -19.57 -2.08 -4.13
N ASN A 176 -18.90 -2.89 -4.96
CA ASN A 176 -19.15 -4.32 -5.01
C ASN A 176 -18.36 -5.02 -3.88
N LEU A 177 -19.07 -5.38 -2.81
CA LEU A 177 -18.57 -6.05 -1.60
C LEU A 177 -18.87 -7.56 -1.58
N LYS A 178 -19.18 -8.16 -2.72
CA LYS A 178 -19.49 -9.60 -2.78
C LYS A 178 -18.29 -10.42 -2.29
N LYS A 179 -18.55 -11.29 -1.30
CA LYS A 179 -17.54 -12.10 -0.59
C LYS A 179 -16.46 -11.28 0.13
N THR A 180 -16.62 -9.96 0.25
CA THR A 180 -15.66 -9.13 0.97
C THR A 180 -15.82 -9.37 2.47
N ALA A 181 -14.72 -9.65 3.18
CA ALA A 181 -14.75 -9.97 4.60
C ALA A 181 -14.31 -8.80 5.47
N PHE A 182 -15.09 -8.49 6.50
CA PHE A 182 -14.87 -7.41 7.47
C PHE A 182 -14.86 -7.94 8.92
N TYR A 183 -14.49 -9.21 9.11
CA TYR A 183 -14.46 -9.84 10.43
C TYR A 183 -13.54 -9.10 11.39
N ASP A 184 -14.00 -8.89 12.62
CA ASP A 184 -13.31 -8.16 13.68
C ASP A 184 -12.84 -6.75 13.29
N SER A 185 -13.44 -6.15 12.25
CA SER A 185 -13.12 -4.78 11.88
C SER A 185 -13.69 -3.77 12.87
N ALA A 186 -12.88 -2.78 13.23
CA ALA A 186 -13.27 -1.60 13.97
C ALA A 186 -13.68 -0.53 12.96
N ARG A 187 -14.89 0.01 13.07
CA ARG A 187 -15.49 0.89 12.06
C ARG A 187 -16.15 2.08 12.74
N ASP A 188 -15.59 3.26 12.54
CA ASP A 188 -16.12 4.53 13.03
C ASP A 188 -16.26 5.53 11.87
N GLY A 189 -17.42 6.18 11.74
CA GLY A 189 -17.70 7.08 10.61
C GLY A 189 -17.60 6.41 9.22
N VAL A 190 -17.83 5.09 9.11
CA VAL A 190 -17.70 4.35 7.85
C VAL A 190 -19.01 4.37 7.05
N SER A 191 -18.93 4.76 5.78
CA SER A 191 -20.07 4.73 4.86
C SER A 191 -20.06 3.47 3.99
N PHE A 192 -21.18 2.74 3.95
CA PHE A 192 -21.44 1.65 3.00
C PHE A 192 -22.62 1.97 2.08
N LYS A 193 -22.96 3.25 1.92
CA LYS A 193 -24.15 3.69 1.18
C LYS A 193 -24.10 3.15 -0.27
N LEU A 194 -25.20 2.57 -0.74
CA LEU A 194 -25.33 1.96 -2.08
C LEU A 194 -24.47 0.71 -2.34
N SER A 195 -23.72 0.22 -1.35
CA SER A 195 -22.93 -1.01 -1.49
C SER A 195 -23.76 -2.26 -1.20
N ASN A 196 -23.46 -3.37 -1.86
CA ASN A 196 -24.18 -4.66 -1.70
C ASN A 196 -23.78 -5.42 -0.42
N THR A 197 -23.92 -4.79 0.75
CA THR A 197 -23.51 -5.32 2.05
C THR A 197 -24.12 -6.68 2.43
N ARG A 198 -25.27 -7.06 1.85
CA ARG A 198 -25.86 -8.40 2.02
C ARG A 198 -25.02 -9.53 1.43
N GLU A 199 -24.13 -9.23 0.48
CA GLU A 199 -23.20 -10.19 -0.11
C GLU A 199 -21.81 -10.17 0.56
N ALA A 200 -21.61 -9.28 1.53
CA ALA A 200 -20.38 -9.17 2.31
C ALA A 200 -20.47 -10.00 3.61
N LEU A 201 -19.30 -10.23 4.23
CA LEU A 201 -19.16 -11.04 5.43
C LEU A 201 -18.73 -10.15 6.59
N PHE A 202 -19.59 -10.00 7.60
CA PHE A 202 -19.33 -9.19 8.80
C PHE A 202 -19.39 -10.05 10.07
N THR A 203 -18.57 -9.74 11.07
CA THR A 203 -18.89 -10.06 12.47
C THR A 203 -19.70 -8.91 13.08
N GLN A 204 -20.34 -9.12 14.24
CA GLN A 204 -20.81 -8.00 15.05
C GLN A 204 -19.62 -7.04 15.31
N GLY A 205 -19.80 -5.76 14.99
CA GLY A 205 -18.74 -4.76 15.07
C GLY A 205 -18.44 -4.37 16.52
N LYS A 206 -17.19 -3.98 16.79
CA LYS A 206 -16.84 -3.26 18.03
C LYS A 206 -17.01 -1.77 17.77
N GLU A 207 -17.93 -1.11 18.48
CA GLU A 207 -18.28 0.30 18.24
C GLU A 207 -17.38 1.32 18.98
N ASN A 208 -16.39 0.90 19.77
CA ASN A 208 -15.53 1.84 20.52
C ASN A 208 -14.06 1.40 20.48
N PHE A 209 -13.21 2.15 19.80
CA PHE A 209 -11.76 2.01 19.82
C PHE A 209 -11.11 3.40 19.78
N THR A 210 -10.04 3.60 20.56
CA THR A 210 -9.33 4.88 20.64
C THR A 210 -8.17 4.90 19.64
N PHE A 211 -8.09 5.95 18.83
CA PHE A 211 -6.97 6.18 17.93
C PHE A 211 -5.85 6.90 18.68
N GLU A 212 -4.66 6.32 18.73
CA GLU A 212 -3.45 7.01 19.17
C GLU A 212 -2.65 7.44 17.93
N ASP A 213 -2.75 8.72 17.61
CA ASP A 213 -1.98 9.34 16.54
C ASP A 213 -0.53 9.52 16.98
N ASN A 214 0.31 8.52 16.70
CA ASN A 214 1.72 8.52 17.10
C ASN A 214 2.64 9.34 16.17
N ASN A 215 2.11 10.21 15.30
CA ASN A 215 2.93 10.94 14.31
C ASN A 215 2.64 12.45 14.15
N VAL A 216 1.92 13.10 15.07
CA VAL A 216 1.91 14.58 15.11
C VAL A 216 3.00 15.05 16.06
N GLY A 217 4.17 15.38 15.49
CA GLY A 217 5.13 16.24 16.18
C GLY A 217 4.43 17.54 16.53
N SER A 218 4.18 17.76 17.82
CA SER A 218 3.61 18.98 18.36
C SER A 218 4.50 20.16 18.02
N SER A 219 4.14 20.95 16.99
CA SER A 219 4.69 22.29 16.81
C SER A 219 3.88 23.27 17.65
N SER A 220 4.24 23.35 18.93
CA SER A 220 3.91 24.52 19.74
C SER A 220 4.67 25.74 19.20
N ARG A 221 3.96 26.67 18.56
CA ARG A 221 4.29 28.10 18.49
C ARG A 221 2.92 28.80 18.65
N GLY A 222 2.63 29.58 19.68
CA GLY A 222 3.48 30.57 20.30
C GLY A 222 3.06 31.93 19.76
N GLU A 223 1.89 32.39 20.21
CA GLU A 223 1.42 33.77 20.48
C GLU A 223 -0.12 33.78 20.60
#